data_AF-A0A1R4KUW8-F1
#
_entry.id   AF-A0A1R4KUW8-F1
#
_cell.length_a   1.000
_cell.length_b   1.000
_cell.length_c   1.000
_cell.angle_alpha   90.00
_cell.angle_beta   90.00
_cell.angle_gamma   90.00
#
_symmetry.space_group_name_H-M   'P 1'
#
loop_
_entity.id
_entity.type
_entity.pdbx_description
1 polymer ?
#
loop_
_entity_poly.entity_id
_entity_poly.type
_entity_poly.pdbx_seq_one_letter_code
_entity_poly.pdbx_strand_id
1 'polypeptide(L)'
;MLNIVQAEIPQPCIIVPAILTAGEATLLAAGAGSGKTYISQYIAACVAAGTTSFGNEPCEAKKVFYIDAELGLHQIQARFGNIFNAIGAEPGGQF
;
A
#
# COMPACT_ATOMS: atom_id res chain seq x y z
N MET A 1 2.49 -28.96 -24.68
CA MET A 1 2.69 -27.49 -24.83
C MET A 1 1.44 -26.84 -24.29
N LEU A 2 1.54 -25.92 -23.32
CA LEU A 2 0.37 -25.22 -22.77
C LEU A 2 -0.20 -24.28 -23.84
N ASN A 3 -1.48 -24.41 -24.20
CA ASN A 3 -2.15 -23.42 -25.04
C ASN A 3 -2.66 -22.30 -24.14
N ILE A 4 -1.95 -21.16 -24.13
CA ILE A 4 -2.27 -20.03 -23.25
C ILE A 4 -3.68 -19.46 -23.49
N VAL A 5 -4.24 -19.62 -24.70
CA VAL A 5 -5.56 -19.10 -25.06
C VAL A 5 -6.70 -19.94 -24.44
N GLN A 6 -6.43 -21.22 -24.18
CA GLN A 6 -7.41 -22.16 -23.61
C GLN A 6 -7.15 -22.48 -22.15
N ALA A 7 -6.02 -22.03 -21.60
CA ALA A 7 -5.67 -22.26 -20.21
C ALA A 7 -6.55 -21.40 -19.30
N GLU A 8 -7.05 -22.00 -18.22
CA GLU A 8 -7.66 -21.25 -17.13
C GLU A 8 -6.56 -20.59 -16.31
N ILE A 9 -6.37 -19.28 -16.52
CA ILE A 9 -5.38 -18.47 -15.80
C ILE A 9 -6.13 -17.67 -14.73
N PRO A 10 -5.77 -17.80 -13.43
CA PRO A 10 -6.37 -17.02 -12.36
C PRO A 10 -6.24 -15.52 -12.63
N GLN A 11 -7.30 -14.77 -12.32
CA GLN A 11 -7.24 -13.31 -12.38
C GLN A 11 -6.33 -12.76 -11.26
N PRO A 12 -5.56 -11.70 -11.51
CA PRO A 12 -4.72 -11.08 -10.50
C PRO A 12 -5.57 -10.52 -9.36
N CYS A 13 -5.11 -10.72 -8.12
CA CYS A 13 -5.68 -10.08 -6.95
C CYS A 13 -5.02 -8.71 -6.77
N ILE A 14 -5.75 -7.65 -7.11
CA ILE A 14 -5.27 -6.27 -6.99
C ILE A 14 -5.38 -5.83 -5.52
N ILE A 15 -4.27 -5.40 -4.92
CA ILE A 15 -4.22 -4.85 -3.56
C ILE A 15 -4.42 -3.34 -3.61
N VAL A 16 -3.71 -2.67 -4.53
CA VAL A 16 -3.84 -1.23 -4.78
C VAL A 16 -4.00 -1.03 -6.29
N PRO A 17 -5.12 -0.45 -6.76
CA PRO A 17 -5.34 -0.23 -8.19
C PRO A 17 -4.15 0.43 -8.87
N ALA A 18 -3.70 -0.17 -9.98
CA ALA A 18 -2.56 0.26 -10.81
C ALA A 18 -1.18 0.31 -10.12
N ILE A 19 -1.05 -0.10 -8.85
CA ILE A 19 0.20 0.03 -8.09
C ILE A 19 0.68 -1.33 -7.56
N LEU A 20 -0.20 -2.14 -6.98
CA LEU A 20 0.20 -3.34 -6.24
C LEU A 20 -0.75 -4.51 -6.50
N THR A 21 -0.17 -5.59 -7.04
CA THR A 21 -0.84 -6.87 -7.30
C THR A 21 -0.26 -7.94 -6.38
N ALA A 22 -1.12 -8.77 -5.79
CA ALA A 22 -0.70 -9.85 -4.90
C ALA A 22 0.17 -10.89 -5.66
N GLY A 23 1.23 -11.34 -5.00
CA GLY A 23 2.20 -12.29 -5.58
C GLY A 23 3.26 -11.65 -6.47
N GLU A 24 3.17 -10.34 -6.72
CA GLU A 24 4.14 -9.57 -7.49
C GLU A 24 4.94 -8.61 -6.59
N ALA A 25 6.10 -8.17 -7.09
CA ALA A 25 6.91 -7.15 -6.43
C ALA A 25 6.85 -5.84 -7.21
N THR A 26 6.43 -4.75 -6.55
CA THR A 26 6.43 -3.39 -7.10
C THR A 26 7.60 -2.58 -6.53
N LEU A 27 8.34 -1.87 -7.39
CA LEU A 27 9.42 -0.96 -7.00
C LEU A 27 9.02 0.51 -7.18
N LEU A 28 9.05 1.29 -6.09
CA LEU A 28 8.93 2.75 -6.13
C LEU A 28 10.32 3.40 -6.14
N ALA A 29 10.70 4.00 -7.27
CA ALA A 29 12.01 4.64 -7.45
C ALA A 29 11.88 6.12 -7.83
N ALA A 30 12.72 6.96 -7.21
CA ALA A 30 12.81 8.42 -7.39
C ALA A 30 14.05 8.96 -6.68
N GLY A 31 14.41 10.22 -6.95
CA GLY A 31 15.51 10.91 -6.28
C GLY A 31 15.35 11.04 -4.75
N ALA A 32 16.44 11.39 -4.07
CA ALA A 32 16.41 11.69 -2.64
C ALA A 32 15.48 12.90 -2.38
N GLY A 33 14.71 12.85 -1.29
CA GLY A 33 13.77 13.92 -0.94
C GLY A 33 12.47 13.95 -1.76
N SER A 34 12.28 13.09 -2.77
CA SER A 34 11.07 13.07 -3.62
C SER A 34 9.82 12.49 -2.95
N GLY A 35 9.85 12.17 -1.66
CA GLY A 35 8.68 11.69 -0.91
C GLY A 35 8.37 10.20 -1.00
N LYS A 36 9.27 9.36 -1.54
CA LYS A 36 9.06 7.90 -1.68
C LYS A 36 8.57 7.23 -0.39
N THR A 37 9.28 7.47 0.72
CA THR A 37 8.95 6.91 2.03
C THR A 37 7.57 7.36 2.50
N TYR A 38 7.19 8.60 2.21
CA TYR A 38 5.87 9.12 2.59
C TYR A 38 4.76 8.48 1.74
N ILE A 39 5.01 8.31 0.44
CA ILE A 39 4.10 7.62 -0.49
C ILE A 39 3.92 6.15 -0.08
N SER A 40 5.00 5.43 0.23
CA SER A 40 4.90 4.04 0.67
C SER A 40 4.17 3.91 2.02
N GLN A 41 4.41 4.83 2.97
CA GLN A 41 3.65 4.90 4.23
C GLN A 41 2.16 5.21 3.99
N TYR A 42 1.85 6.13 3.08
CA TYR A 42 0.48 6.46 2.69
C TYR A 42 -0.26 5.25 2.11
N ILE A 43 0.35 4.57 1.13
CA ILE A 43 -0.23 3.36 0.53
C ILE A 43 -0.44 2.28 1.61
N ALA A 44 0.55 2.07 2.49
CA ALA A 44 0.44 1.12 3.59
C ALA A 44 -0.74 1.43 4.52
N ALA A 45 -0.96 2.71 4.87
CA ALA A 45 -2.09 3.12 5.69
C ALA A 45 -3.43 2.95 4.98
N CYS A 46 -3.52 3.27 3.67
CA CYS A 46 -4.73 3.04 2.88
C CYS A 46 -5.11 1.56 2.81
N VAL A 47 -4.14 0.67 2.56
CA VAL A 47 -4.37 -0.77 2.53
C VAL A 47 -4.74 -1.30 3.92
N ALA A 48 -4.09 -0.81 4.98
CA ALA A 48 -4.44 -1.19 6.34
C ALA A 48 -5.89 -0.78 6.65
N ALA A 49 -6.27 0.47 6.38
CA ALA A 49 -7.59 1.01 6.71
C ALA A 49 -8.71 0.65 5.72
N GLY A 50 -8.39 0.03 4.58
CA GLY A 50 -9.37 -0.22 3.51
C GLY A 50 -9.90 1.07 2.86
N THR A 51 -9.06 2.11 2.74
CA THR A 51 -9.46 3.40 2.16
C THR A 51 -8.93 3.57 0.73
N THR A 52 -9.30 4.66 0.08
CA THR A 52 -8.87 5.00 -1.28
C THR A 52 -7.42 5.47 -1.30
N SER A 53 -6.61 4.91 -2.21
CA SER A 53 -5.27 5.44 -2.52
C SER A 53 -5.33 6.27 -3.80
N PHE A 54 -4.90 7.54 -3.75
CA PHE A 54 -4.85 8.47 -4.89
C PHE A 54 -6.18 8.66 -5.65
N GLY A 55 -7.32 8.57 -4.95
CA GLY A 55 -8.65 8.73 -5.55
C GLY A 55 -9.12 7.54 -6.38
N ASN A 56 -8.43 6.40 -6.31
CA ASN A 56 -8.90 5.13 -6.87
C ASN A 56 -10.01 4.52 -6.01
N GLU A 57 -10.55 3.39 -6.46
CA GLU A 57 -11.42 2.53 -5.67
C GLU A 57 -10.81 2.19 -4.29
N PRO A 58 -11.64 2.03 -3.23
CA PRO A 58 -11.16 1.64 -1.92
C PRO A 58 -10.36 0.34 -1.96
N CYS A 59 -9.25 0.30 -1.22
CA CYS A 59 -8.50 -0.93 -1.04
C CYS A 59 -9.33 -1.91 -0.19
N GLU A 60 -9.21 -3.21 -0.45
CA GLU A 60 -9.64 -4.20 0.54
C GLU A 60 -8.71 -4.12 1.76
N ALA A 61 -9.28 -3.98 2.95
CA ALA A 61 -8.49 -3.88 4.19
C ALA A 61 -7.66 -5.15 4.42
N LYS A 62 -6.35 -4.99 4.62
CA LYS A 62 -5.43 -6.12 4.86
C LYS A 62 -4.39 -5.77 5.93
N LYS A 63 -3.87 -6.79 6.61
CA LYS A 63 -2.73 -6.61 7.53
C LYS A 63 -1.48 -6.20 6.76
N VAL A 64 -0.88 -5.08 7.17
CA VAL A 64 0.33 -4.54 6.55
C VAL A 64 1.49 -4.59 7.53
N PHE A 65 2.61 -5.15 7.10
CA PHE A 65 3.88 -5.07 7.82
C PHE A 65 4.80 -4.07 7.12
N TYR A 66 5.08 -2.95 7.78
CA TYR A 66 5.93 -1.88 7.25
C TYR A 66 7.32 -1.93 7.89
N ILE A 67 8.37 -2.06 7.07
CA ILE A 67 9.76 -2.07 7.52
C ILE A 67 10.38 -0.73 7.14
N ASP A 68 10.90 0.00 8.13
CA ASP A 68 11.67 1.23 7.94
C ASP A 68 13.07 1.04 8.54
N ALA A 69 14.11 1.30 7.75
CA ALA A 69 15.50 1.19 8.17
C ALA A 69 16.21 2.56 8.26
N GLU A 70 15.52 3.66 7.96
CA GLU A 70 16.11 4.99 7.85
C GLU A 70 15.60 5.97 8.91
N LEU A 71 14.32 5.89 9.27
CA LEU A 71 13.66 6.86 10.15
C LEU A 71 13.71 6.45 11.61
N GLY A 72 13.81 7.47 12.49
CA GLY A 72 13.59 7.28 13.91
C GLY A 72 12.10 7.04 14.24
N LEU A 73 11.83 6.30 15.32
CA LEU A 73 10.45 5.95 15.75
C LEU A 73 9.52 7.17 15.87
N HIS A 74 10.03 8.30 16.37
CA HIS A 74 9.26 9.54 16.49
C HIS A 74 8.80 10.10 15.13
N GLN A 75 9.61 9.96 14.08
CA GLN A 75 9.26 10.40 12.73
C GLN A 75 8.21 9.46 12.13
N ILE A 76 8.38 8.15 12.32
CA ILE A 76 7.41 7.15 11.86
C ILE A 76 6.05 7.40 12.52
N GLN A 77 6.03 7.56 13.85
CA GLN A 77 4.81 7.86 14.60
C GLN A 77 4.11 9.13 14.11
N ALA A 78 4.85 10.24 13.98
CA ALA A 78 4.29 11.50 13.51
C ALA A 78 3.73 11.41 12.08
N ARG A 79 4.42 10.72 11.18
CA ARG A 79 3.98 10.56 9.79
C ARG A 79 2.74 9.71 9.67
N PHE A 80 2.71 8.53 10.30
CA PHE A 80 1.50 7.71 10.29
C PHE A 80 0.33 8.43 10.97
N GLY A 81 0.55 9.15 12.06
CA GLY A 81 -0.50 9.97 12.69
C GLY A 81 -1.10 10.98 11.71
N ASN A 82 -0.26 11.72 10.98
CA ASN A 82 -0.70 12.67 9.97
C ASN A 82 -1.45 11.99 8.81
N ILE A 83 -0.95 10.84 8.35
CA ILE A 83 -1.55 10.08 7.24
C ILE A 83 -2.93 9.55 7.65
N PHE A 84 -3.05 8.89 8.81
CA PHE A 84 -4.32 8.34 9.31
C PHE A 84 -5.37 9.43 9.49
N ASN A 85 -4.97 10.58 10.06
CA ASN A 85 -5.84 11.75 10.15
C ASN A 85 -6.30 12.23 8.76
N ALA A 86 -5.39 12.32 7.80
CA ALA A 86 -5.70 12.78 6.44
C ALA A 86 -6.64 11.84 5.67
N ILE A 87 -6.53 10.53 5.86
CA ILE A 87 -7.41 9.54 5.23
C ILE A 87 -8.72 9.30 6.02
N GLY A 88 -8.90 9.98 7.16
CA GLY A 88 -10.10 9.86 7.99
C GLY A 88 -10.29 8.49 8.64
N ALA A 89 -9.20 7.80 9.00
CA ALA A 89 -9.24 6.46 9.58
C ALA A 89 -8.43 6.38 10.89
N GLU A 90 -8.79 5.43 11.75
CA GLU A 90 -8.04 5.15 12.99
C GLU A 90 -7.01 4.02 12.77
N PRO A 91 -5.80 4.15 13.36
CA PRO A 91 -4.84 3.05 13.38
C PRO A 91 -5.36 1.89 14.27
N GLY A 92 -5.29 0.66 13.77
CA GLY A 92 -5.60 -0.54 14.56
C GLY A 92 -7.04 -1.05 14.48
N GLY A 93 -7.80 -0.70 13.43
CA GLY A 93 -9.06 -1.39 13.10
C GLY A 93 -8.89 -2.91 13.09
N GLN A 94 -9.93 -3.65 13.50
CA GLN A 94 -9.91 -5.12 13.41
C GLN A 94 -9.92 -5.52 11.93
N PHE A 95 -8.84 -6.17 11.47
CA PHE A 95 -8.69 -6.77 10.14
C PHE A 95 -8.45 -8.27 10.25
#